data_AF-A0A7K4GPU5-F1
#
_entry.id   AF-A0A7K4GPU5-F1
#
_cell.length_a   1.000
_cell.length_b   1.000
_cell.length_c   1.000
_cell.angle_alpha   90.00
_cell.angle_beta   90.00
_cell.angle_gamma   90.00
#
_symmetry.space_group_name_H-M   'P 1'
#
loop_
_entity.id
_entity.type
_entity.pdbx_description
1 polymer ?
#
loop_
_entity_poly.entity_id
_entity_poly.type
_entity_poly.pdbx_seq_one_letter_code
_entity_poly.pdbx_strand_id
1 'polypeptide(L)'
;MAKYCVYCGNPLKNEDKFCIICGKPVLAGVKKSEKTGVEKAREIIKEKRTPKERIMEESIIENDFEVLSEVPKKKGKKKKEKKASEVVEKPLPFEVKEQMILNIEYNDIKLNKQILVDKLKEIQKALKDPRYDVDEEYNKSINIKVTAIKTLIAELKQKESDLEAKMEKPFIVQRIQEDIDKKIYQLKNLSQQHKLHKVDKDSFESLREKYKQEKEVLETERKNLTVGMKLWIKELKMEKAELQSEKNLNKGRFSAKELSEENFEAKNKDYEIKLKKIDLKIKTLEDLTK
;
A
#
# COMPACT_ATOMS: atom_id res chain seq x y z
N MET A 1 -20.49 30.88 32.13
CA MET A 1 -20.47 29.48 31.64
C MET A 1 -19.12 29.25 30.96
N ALA A 2 -18.40 28.18 31.30
CA ALA A 2 -17.15 27.84 30.64
C ALA A 2 -17.42 27.50 29.16
N LYS A 3 -16.68 28.11 28.23
CA LYS A 3 -16.75 27.75 26.81
C LYS A 3 -15.82 26.55 26.58
N TYR A 4 -16.20 25.64 25.71
CA TYR A 4 -15.37 24.49 25.34
C TYR A 4 -15.13 24.50 23.84
N CYS A 5 -13.97 24.01 23.42
CA CYS A 5 -13.65 23.89 22.01
C CYS A 5 -14.54 22.83 21.35
N VAL A 6 -15.25 23.22 20.29
CA VAL A 6 -16.13 22.32 19.53
C VAL A 6 -15.35 21.19 18.83
N TYR A 7 -14.03 21.37 18.64
CA TYR A 7 -13.19 20.41 17.93
C TYR A 7 -12.43 19.43 18.83
N CYS A 8 -12.06 19.83 20.06
CA CYS A 8 -11.27 18.97 20.96
C CYS A 8 -11.79 18.90 22.40
N GLY A 9 -12.89 19.58 22.72
CA GLY A 9 -13.53 19.51 24.03
C GLY A 9 -12.81 20.25 25.17
N ASN A 10 -11.67 20.91 24.92
CA ASN A 10 -10.93 21.61 25.96
C ASN A 10 -11.59 22.93 26.38
N PRO A 11 -11.50 23.31 27.67
CA PRO A 11 -12.03 24.58 28.16
C PRO A 11 -11.27 25.75 27.52
N LEU A 12 -12.02 26.74 27.08
CA LEU A 12 -11.54 27.96 26.44
C LEU A 12 -11.80 29.16 27.36
N LYS A 13 -10.88 30.12 27.38
CA LYS A 13 -11.15 31.41 28.02
C LYS A 13 -12.13 32.19 27.15
N ASN A 14 -12.90 33.08 27.78
CA ASN A 14 -14.02 33.75 27.10
C ASN A 14 -13.62 34.61 25.89
N GLU A 15 -12.34 34.96 25.80
CA GLU A 15 -11.73 35.87 24.81
C GLU A 15 -10.85 35.15 23.77
N ASP A 16 -10.67 33.83 23.87
CA ASP A 16 -9.79 33.08 22.97
C ASP A 16 -10.41 32.94 21.57
N LYS A 17 -9.74 33.51 20.56
CA LYS A 17 -10.12 33.40 19.14
C LYS A 17 -9.75 32.04 18.53
N PHE A 18 -8.78 31.35 19.13
CA PHE A 18 -8.28 30.05 18.70
C PHE A 18 -8.13 29.13 19.90
N CYS A 19 -8.36 27.83 19.72
CA CYS A 19 -8.04 26.87 20.76
C CYS A 19 -6.53 26.70 20.87
N ILE A 20 -5.98 26.96 22.06
CA ILE A 20 -4.54 26.81 22.34
C ILE A 20 -4.06 25.37 22.12
N ILE A 21 -4.95 24.39 22.29
CA ILE A 21 -4.60 22.96 22.19
C ILE A 21 -4.65 22.43 20.74
N CYS A 22 -5.68 22.77 19.96
CA CYS A 22 -5.83 22.23 18.61
C CYS A 22 -5.58 23.26 17.49
N GLY A 23 -5.30 24.52 17.83
CA GLY A 23 -5.00 25.60 16.89
C GLY A 23 -6.20 26.09 16.06
N LYS A 24 -7.39 25.48 16.20
CA LYS A 24 -8.56 25.80 15.37
C LYS A 24 -9.31 27.04 15.88
N PRO A 25 -9.86 27.88 14.97
CA PRO A 25 -10.60 29.07 15.33
C PRO A 25 -11.90 28.73 16.06
N VAL A 26 -12.20 29.48 17.12
CA VAL A 26 -13.41 29.33 17.92
C VAL A 26 -14.52 30.12 17.23
N LEU A 27 -15.58 29.43 16.78
CA LEU A 27 -16.68 30.00 15.97
C LEU A 27 -17.58 31.01 16.72
N ALA A 28 -17.15 31.54 17.86
CA ALA A 28 -17.93 32.43 18.70
C ALA A 28 -17.54 33.90 18.49
N GLY A 29 -17.89 34.48 17.34
CA GLY A 29 -17.54 35.87 17.03
C GLY A 29 -18.29 36.56 15.89
N VAL A 30 -19.42 36.03 15.41
CA VAL A 30 -20.24 36.72 14.39
C VAL A 30 -21.49 37.29 15.07
N LYS A 31 -21.51 38.62 15.21
CA LYS A 31 -22.71 39.38 15.55
C LYS A 31 -23.82 39.06 14.55
N LYS A 32 -25.04 38.81 15.04
CA LYS A 32 -26.26 38.67 14.24
C LYS A 32 -26.39 39.85 13.26
N SER A 33 -26.36 39.56 11.97
CA SER A 33 -26.92 40.43 10.93
C SER A 33 -27.90 39.62 10.08
N GLU A 34 -29.17 39.94 10.29
CA GLU A 34 -30.28 40.04 9.34
C GLU A 34 -30.57 38.93 8.30
N LYS A 35 -31.88 38.61 8.28
CA LYS A 35 -32.61 37.65 7.46
C LYS A 35 -32.42 37.87 5.95
N THR A 36 -32.37 36.79 5.18
CA THR A 36 -32.88 36.77 3.80
C THR A 36 -33.40 35.39 3.36
N GLY A 37 -34.69 35.34 3.04
CA GLY A 37 -35.19 34.86 1.74
C GLY A 37 -35.46 33.38 1.46
N VAL A 38 -34.79 32.40 2.10
CA VAL A 38 -34.77 31.02 1.52
C VAL A 38 -35.71 30.01 2.21
N GLU A 39 -36.28 30.33 3.37
CA GLU A 39 -37.15 29.41 4.13
C GLU A 39 -38.62 29.37 3.66
N LYS A 40 -39.07 30.29 2.78
CA LYS A 40 -40.46 30.26 2.26
C LYS A 40 -40.69 29.31 1.08
N ALA A 41 -39.66 28.63 0.56
CA ALA A 41 -39.81 27.69 -0.55
C ALA A 41 -39.98 26.22 -0.12
N ARG A 42 -39.88 25.90 1.18
CA ARG A 42 -39.96 24.50 1.67
C ARG A 42 -41.33 24.08 2.24
N GLU A 43 -42.29 25.00 2.34
CA GLU A 43 -43.62 24.67 2.89
C GLU A 43 -44.69 24.38 1.83
N ILE A 44 -44.43 24.58 0.53
CA ILE A 44 -45.44 24.39 -0.54
C ILE A 44 -45.39 22.97 -1.18
N ILE A 45 -44.37 22.14 -0.92
CA ILE A 45 -44.21 20.82 -1.57
C ILE A 45 -44.67 19.65 -0.66
N LYS A 46 -45.30 19.93 0.49
CA LYS A 46 -45.78 18.87 1.40
C LYS A 46 -47.26 18.47 1.26
N GLU A 47 -48.02 19.11 0.37
CA GLU A 47 -49.43 18.76 0.14
C GLU A 47 -49.68 18.40 -1.32
N LYS A 48 -49.37 17.14 -1.67
CA LYS A 48 -50.05 16.29 -2.68
C LYS A 48 -49.17 15.07 -3.00
N ARG A 49 -49.38 13.98 -2.27
CA ARG A 49 -49.02 12.63 -2.75
C ARG A 49 -50.24 11.72 -2.59
N THR A 50 -50.74 11.25 -3.72
CA THR A 50 -51.85 10.29 -3.84
C THR A 50 -51.32 8.85 -3.98
N PRO A 51 -52.14 7.82 -3.70
CA PRO A 51 -51.70 6.45 -3.38
C PRO A 51 -51.29 5.54 -4.57
N LYS A 52 -50.74 6.07 -5.67
CA LYS A 52 -50.45 5.29 -6.89
C LYS A 52 -48.97 4.98 -7.17
N GLU A 53 -48.04 5.38 -6.33
CA GLU A 53 -46.60 5.09 -6.49
C GLU A 53 -46.08 3.88 -5.68
N ARG A 54 -46.97 3.11 -5.02
CA ARG A 54 -46.58 1.89 -4.27
C ARG A 54 -46.59 0.58 -5.08
N ILE A 55 -46.94 0.60 -6.37
CA ILE A 55 -47.15 -0.63 -7.17
C ILE A 55 -46.12 -0.77 -8.32
N MET A 56 -45.09 0.08 -8.40
CA MET A 56 -44.07 0.02 -9.46
C MET A 56 -42.66 -0.38 -8.99
N GLU A 57 -42.49 -0.72 -7.71
CA GLU A 57 -41.19 -1.14 -7.14
C GLU A 57 -40.94 -2.66 -7.17
N GLU A 58 -41.93 -3.47 -7.55
CA GLU A 58 -41.81 -4.94 -7.61
C GLU A 58 -41.41 -5.54 -8.96
N SER A 59 -41.10 -4.72 -9.99
CA SER A 59 -40.77 -5.24 -11.34
C SER A 59 -39.37 -4.90 -11.87
N ILE A 60 -38.45 -4.37 -11.05
CA ILE A 60 -37.11 -3.93 -11.50
C ILE A 60 -35.95 -4.79 -10.92
N ILE A 61 -36.20 -5.82 -10.11
CA ILE A 61 -35.12 -6.58 -9.44
C ILE A 61 -34.57 -7.76 -10.28
N GLU A 62 -35.14 -8.09 -11.44
CA GLU A 62 -34.72 -9.27 -12.22
C GLU A 62 -33.63 -9.06 -13.29
N ASN A 63 -32.99 -7.89 -13.42
CA ASN A 63 -32.06 -7.63 -14.54
C ASN A 63 -30.60 -7.26 -14.19
N ASP A 64 -30.10 -7.59 -12.99
CA ASP A 64 -28.70 -7.31 -12.60
C ASP A 64 -27.83 -8.56 -12.40
N PHE A 65 -28.15 -9.68 -13.07
CA PHE A 65 -27.34 -10.91 -13.00
C PHE A 65 -26.98 -11.53 -14.35
N GLU A 66 -26.86 -10.75 -15.41
CA GLU A 66 -26.18 -11.20 -16.63
C GLU A 66 -25.34 -10.05 -17.20
N VAL A 67 -24.02 -10.22 -17.19
CA VAL A 67 -23.05 -9.90 -18.26
C VAL A 67 -21.64 -9.86 -17.65
N LEU A 68 -20.98 -11.01 -17.72
CA LEU A 68 -19.52 -11.12 -17.83
C LEU A 68 -19.22 -11.82 -19.16
N SER A 69 -18.90 -11.06 -20.20
CA SER A 69 -17.91 -11.40 -21.26
C SER A 69 -17.83 -10.33 -22.37
N GLU A 70 -16.71 -9.61 -22.38
CA GLU A 70 -15.88 -9.02 -23.46
C GLU A 70 -16.46 -8.77 -24.89
N VAL A 71 -16.59 -7.52 -25.42
CA VAL A 71 -15.62 -6.60 -26.16
C VAL A 71 -16.26 -6.22 -27.55
N PRO A 72 -15.97 -5.12 -28.33
CA PRO A 72 -15.33 -3.79 -28.14
C PRO A 72 -16.14 -2.52 -28.63
N LYS A 73 -15.69 -1.34 -28.14
CA LYS A 73 -15.60 0.05 -28.70
C LYS A 73 -16.81 0.75 -29.38
N LYS A 74 -17.20 1.93 -28.84
CA LYS A 74 -16.99 3.27 -29.46
C LYS A 74 -17.22 4.46 -28.51
N LYS A 75 -16.55 5.56 -28.85
CA LYS A 75 -16.24 6.78 -28.09
C LYS A 75 -17.47 7.62 -27.67
N GLY A 76 -17.46 8.10 -26.44
CA GLY A 76 -18.29 9.22 -25.99
C GLY A 76 -17.67 9.92 -24.78
N LYS A 77 -17.11 11.11 -24.98
CA LYS A 77 -16.59 11.99 -23.91
C LYS A 77 -17.75 12.39 -22.98
N LYS A 78 -17.71 11.98 -21.71
CA LYS A 78 -18.43 12.66 -20.63
C LYS A 78 -17.48 12.97 -19.48
N LYS A 79 -17.37 14.27 -19.22
CA LYS A 79 -16.63 14.95 -18.16
C LYS A 79 -17.18 14.43 -16.82
N LYS A 80 -16.38 13.67 -16.07
CA LYS A 80 -16.75 13.16 -14.74
C LYS A 80 -16.08 14.05 -13.70
N GLU A 81 -16.87 14.89 -13.05
CA GLU A 81 -16.47 15.62 -11.85
C GLU A 81 -16.01 14.62 -10.79
N LYS A 82 -14.71 14.65 -10.47
CA LYS A 82 -14.15 13.95 -9.32
C LYS A 82 -14.63 14.67 -8.07
N LYS A 83 -15.67 14.15 -7.42
CA LYS A 83 -15.83 14.32 -5.97
C LYS A 83 -14.63 13.65 -5.31
N ALA A 84 -13.64 14.44 -4.90
CA ALA A 84 -12.58 14.01 -4.01
C ALA A 84 -13.23 13.73 -2.65
N SER A 85 -13.61 12.48 -2.41
CA SER A 85 -13.77 12.01 -1.05
C SER A 85 -12.39 12.06 -0.41
N GLU A 86 -12.21 12.95 0.54
CA GLU A 86 -11.04 13.06 1.40
C GLU A 86 -10.89 11.71 2.15
N VAL A 87 -10.12 10.80 1.55
CA VAL A 87 -9.75 9.55 2.20
C VAL A 87 -8.78 9.97 3.29
N VAL A 88 -9.26 9.99 4.54
CA VAL A 88 -8.41 10.18 5.72
C VAL A 88 -7.34 9.10 5.65
N GLU A 89 -6.11 9.50 5.35
CA GLU A 89 -4.95 8.63 5.19
C GLU A 89 -4.65 7.99 6.55
N LYS A 90 -5.14 6.76 6.75
CA LYS A 90 -4.78 5.98 7.94
C LYS A 90 -3.40 5.38 7.72
N PRO A 91 -2.45 5.56 8.65
CA PRO A 91 -1.15 4.93 8.56
C PRO A 91 -1.29 3.40 8.56
N LEU A 92 -0.34 2.72 7.91
CA LEU A 92 -0.28 1.25 7.90
C LEU A 92 -0.25 0.72 9.34
N PRO A 93 -1.04 -0.33 9.66
CA PRO A 93 -0.89 -1.05 10.92
C PRO A 93 0.53 -1.56 11.08
N PHE A 94 1.00 -1.59 12.33
CA PHE A 94 2.38 -1.93 12.66
C PHE A 94 2.74 -3.35 12.20
N GLU A 95 1.80 -4.29 12.39
CA GLU A 95 1.96 -5.70 12.04
C GLU A 95 2.16 -5.88 10.52
N VAL A 96 1.43 -5.12 9.71
CA VAL A 96 1.56 -5.16 8.25
C VAL A 96 2.89 -4.58 7.80
N LYS A 97 3.33 -3.50 8.44
CA LYS A 97 4.63 -2.90 8.17
C LYS A 97 5.77 -3.87 8.52
N GLU A 98 5.66 -4.59 9.64
CA GLU A 98 6.63 -5.61 10.03
C GLU A 98 6.70 -6.75 9.02
N GLN A 99 5.54 -7.29 8.58
CA GLN A 99 5.49 -8.30 7.52
C GLN A 99 6.13 -7.82 6.21
N MET A 100 5.92 -6.56 5.84
CA MET A 100 6.54 -5.96 4.66
C MET A 100 8.07 -5.81 4.82
N ILE A 101 8.55 -5.43 6.01
CA ILE A 101 9.98 -5.36 6.32
C ILE A 101 10.63 -6.74 6.20
N LEU A 102 10.00 -7.78 6.76
CA LEU A 102 10.51 -9.15 6.66
C LEU A 102 10.62 -9.62 5.19
N ASN A 103 9.62 -9.30 4.36
CA ASN A 103 9.67 -9.61 2.92
C ASN A 103 10.77 -8.84 2.19
N ILE A 104 10.99 -7.57 2.54
CA ILE A 104 12.09 -6.76 2.02
C ILE A 104 13.44 -7.38 2.39
N GLU A 105 13.63 -7.72 3.68
CA GLU A 105 14.87 -8.31 4.19
C GLU A 105 15.16 -9.65 3.51
N TYR A 106 14.14 -10.49 3.33
CA TYR A 106 14.26 -11.74 2.61
C TYR A 106 14.74 -11.56 1.17
N ASN A 107 14.16 -10.60 0.44
CA ASN A 107 14.59 -10.32 -0.93
C ASN A 107 15.97 -9.63 -1.00
N ASP A 108 16.33 -8.81 -0.01
CA ASP A 108 17.68 -8.26 0.16
C ASP A 108 18.72 -9.38 0.36
N ILE A 109 18.41 -10.40 1.19
CA ILE A 109 19.27 -11.57 1.36
C ILE A 109 19.43 -12.34 0.05
N LYS A 110 18.35 -12.54 -0.71
CA LYS A 110 18.43 -13.18 -2.04
C LYS A 110 19.32 -12.41 -3.01
N LEU A 111 19.21 -11.09 -3.05
CA LEU A 111 20.08 -10.25 -3.86
C LEU A 111 21.55 -10.37 -3.43
N ASN A 112 21.82 -10.32 -2.13
CA ASN A 112 23.18 -10.45 -1.59
C ASN A 112 23.78 -11.82 -1.93
N LYS A 113 23.00 -12.90 -1.83
CA LYS A 113 23.42 -14.23 -2.26
C LYS A 113 23.76 -14.25 -3.75
N GLN A 114 22.94 -13.64 -4.59
CA GLN A 114 23.20 -13.57 -6.03
C GLN A 114 24.51 -12.84 -6.33
N ILE A 115 24.77 -11.72 -5.66
CA ILE A 115 26.03 -10.96 -5.78
C ILE A 115 27.23 -11.84 -5.37
N LEU A 116 27.12 -12.57 -4.26
CA LEU A 116 28.18 -13.48 -3.82
C LEU A 116 28.41 -14.65 -4.79
N VAL A 117 27.34 -15.19 -5.38
CA VAL A 117 27.42 -16.24 -6.40
C VAL A 117 28.13 -15.72 -7.66
N ASP A 118 27.84 -14.50 -8.08
CA ASP A 118 28.50 -13.91 -9.26
C ASP A 118 29.98 -13.60 -8.99
N LYS A 119 30.32 -13.10 -7.79
CA LYS A 119 31.73 -12.99 -7.34
C LYS A 119 32.44 -14.35 -7.28
N LEU A 120 31.73 -15.39 -6.84
CA LEU A 120 32.28 -16.75 -6.82
C LEU A 120 32.58 -17.24 -8.23
N LYS A 121 31.72 -16.96 -9.22
CA LYS A 121 31.99 -17.27 -10.64
C LYS A 121 33.18 -16.50 -11.19
N GLU A 122 33.39 -15.24 -10.77
CA GLU A 122 34.58 -14.46 -11.15
C GLU A 122 35.86 -15.10 -10.61
N ILE A 123 35.86 -15.49 -9.33
CA ILE A 123 37.02 -16.17 -8.73
C ILE A 123 37.24 -17.55 -9.34
N GLN A 124 36.18 -18.25 -9.75
CA GLN A 124 36.30 -19.51 -10.49
C GLN A 124 37.03 -19.34 -11.84
N LYS A 125 37.03 -18.15 -12.44
CA LYS A 125 37.88 -17.88 -13.61
C LYS A 125 39.34 -17.72 -13.22
N ALA A 126 39.63 -17.12 -12.07
CA ALA A 126 40.99 -17.01 -11.53
C ALA A 126 41.59 -18.36 -11.14
N LEU A 127 40.76 -19.36 -10.78
CA LEU A 127 41.21 -20.75 -10.60
C LEU A 127 41.73 -21.41 -11.88
N LYS A 128 41.37 -20.87 -13.06
CA LYS A 128 41.85 -21.37 -14.36
C LYS A 128 43.10 -20.63 -14.84
N ASP A 129 43.60 -19.67 -14.07
CA ASP A 129 44.82 -18.96 -14.40
C ASP A 129 46.01 -19.91 -14.23
N PRO A 130 46.91 -20.04 -15.22
CA PRO A 130 48.11 -20.87 -15.10
C PRO A 130 48.97 -20.57 -13.87
N ARG A 131 48.91 -19.34 -13.34
CA ARG A 131 49.60 -18.96 -12.11
C ARG A 131 49.09 -19.70 -10.88
N TYR A 132 47.85 -20.19 -10.89
CA TYR A 132 47.25 -20.90 -9.76
C TYR A 132 47.97 -22.20 -9.40
N ASP A 133 48.51 -22.90 -10.40
CA ASP A 133 49.22 -24.17 -10.20
C ASP A 133 50.71 -23.97 -9.85
N VAL A 134 51.26 -22.78 -10.13
CA VAL A 134 52.70 -22.50 -10.03
C VAL A 134 53.04 -21.61 -8.84
N ASP A 135 52.20 -20.63 -8.53
CA ASP A 135 52.41 -19.65 -7.47
C ASP A 135 51.58 -20.03 -6.23
N GLU A 136 52.26 -20.54 -5.19
CA GLU A 136 51.63 -20.91 -3.93
C GLU A 136 50.93 -19.75 -3.22
N GLU A 137 51.49 -18.53 -3.28
CA GLU A 137 50.90 -17.37 -2.62
C GLU A 137 49.61 -16.96 -3.32
N TYR A 138 49.64 -16.94 -4.65
CA TYR A 138 48.45 -16.70 -5.47
C TYR A 138 47.38 -17.76 -5.18
N ASN A 139 47.74 -19.05 -5.17
CA ASN A 139 46.82 -20.16 -4.86
C ASN A 139 46.16 -20.00 -3.48
N LYS A 140 46.96 -19.78 -2.43
CA LYS A 140 46.47 -19.54 -1.06
C LYS A 140 45.51 -18.35 -1.03
N SER A 141 45.86 -17.24 -1.69
CA SER A 141 45.01 -16.04 -1.73
C SER A 141 43.64 -16.30 -2.37
N ILE A 142 43.59 -17.07 -3.46
CA ILE A 142 42.34 -17.40 -4.16
C ILE A 142 41.51 -18.35 -3.30
N ASN A 143 42.12 -19.37 -2.69
CA ASN A 143 41.41 -20.31 -1.81
C ASN A 143 40.81 -19.64 -0.57
N ILE A 144 41.51 -18.68 0.03
CA ILE A 144 40.98 -17.86 1.13
C ILE A 144 39.74 -17.10 0.66
N LYS A 145 39.79 -16.45 -0.50
CA LYS A 145 38.63 -15.72 -1.05
C LYS A 145 37.45 -16.64 -1.35
N VAL A 146 37.69 -17.80 -1.97
CA VAL A 146 36.63 -18.80 -2.25
C VAL A 146 35.98 -19.27 -0.94
N THR A 147 36.79 -19.60 0.06
CA THR A 147 36.30 -20.09 1.35
C THR A 147 35.48 -19.01 2.05
N ALA A 148 35.97 -17.78 2.11
CA ALA A 148 35.25 -16.65 2.70
C ALA A 148 33.88 -16.42 2.03
N ILE A 149 33.81 -16.44 0.69
CA ILE A 149 32.53 -16.28 -0.01
C ILE A 149 31.58 -17.45 0.27
N LYS A 150 32.08 -18.69 0.29
CA LYS A 150 31.25 -19.86 0.62
C LYS A 150 30.67 -19.76 2.03
N THR A 151 31.47 -19.33 3.01
CA THR A 151 31.01 -19.11 4.38
C THR A 151 29.91 -18.04 4.43
N LEU A 152 30.13 -16.89 3.78
CA LEU A 152 29.10 -15.83 3.71
C LEU A 152 27.81 -16.30 3.04
N ILE A 153 27.89 -17.11 1.98
CA ILE A 153 26.69 -17.70 1.35
C ILE A 153 25.96 -18.64 2.32
N ALA A 154 26.69 -19.45 3.09
CA ALA A 154 26.09 -20.34 4.08
C ALA A 154 25.39 -19.56 5.20
N GLU A 155 26.01 -18.49 5.72
CA GLU A 155 25.40 -17.60 6.70
C GLU A 155 24.13 -16.92 6.17
N LEU A 156 24.17 -16.43 4.92
CA LEU A 156 22.99 -15.84 4.29
C LEU A 156 21.88 -16.86 4.04
N LYS A 157 22.21 -18.13 3.72
CA LYS A 157 21.21 -19.20 3.62
C LYS A 157 20.56 -19.51 4.97
N GLN A 158 21.34 -19.50 6.06
CA GLN A 158 20.78 -19.68 7.39
C GLN A 158 19.80 -18.55 7.73
N LYS A 159 20.21 -17.29 7.53
CA LYS A 159 19.35 -16.13 7.75
C LYS A 159 18.09 -16.14 6.87
N GLU A 160 18.20 -16.60 5.62
CA GLU A 160 17.06 -16.77 4.73
C GLU A 160 16.05 -17.79 5.30
N SER A 161 16.53 -18.92 5.81
CA SER A 161 15.68 -19.94 6.45
C SER A 161 15.02 -19.41 7.72
N ASP A 162 15.77 -18.66 8.54
CA ASP A 162 15.25 -18.08 9.78
C ASP A 162 14.18 -17.02 9.51
N LEU A 163 14.34 -16.21 8.44
CA LEU A 163 13.32 -15.26 8.00
C LEU A 163 12.11 -15.97 7.41
N GLU A 164 12.32 -17.01 6.60
CA GLU A 164 11.22 -17.76 6.00
C GLU A 164 10.33 -18.43 7.04
N ALA A 165 10.90 -18.87 8.17
CA ALA A 165 10.12 -19.37 9.31
C ALA A 165 9.28 -18.28 10.01
N LYS A 166 9.70 -17.02 9.95
CA LYS A 166 8.98 -15.87 10.54
C LYS A 166 7.94 -15.25 9.61
N MET A 167 8.02 -15.51 8.31
CA MET A 167 7.08 -14.97 7.33
C MET A 167 5.76 -15.75 7.36
N GLU A 168 4.67 -15.09 7.76
CA GLU A 168 3.33 -15.62 7.56
C GLU A 168 2.98 -15.64 6.06
N LYS A 169 2.59 -16.82 5.55
CA LYS A 169 2.04 -17.00 4.20
C LYS A 169 0.60 -17.51 4.33
N PRO A 170 -0.39 -16.97 3.60
CA PRO A 170 -0.31 -15.88 2.62
C PRO A 170 -0.18 -14.48 3.26
N PHE A 171 0.32 -13.52 2.48
CA PHE A 171 0.44 -12.13 2.93
C PHE A 171 -0.93 -11.54 3.30
N ILE A 172 -1.01 -10.64 4.29
CA ILE A 172 -2.29 -10.17 4.83
C ILE A 172 -3.27 -9.64 3.77
N VAL A 173 -2.79 -8.94 2.75
CA VAL A 173 -3.64 -8.42 1.66
C VAL A 173 -4.24 -9.56 0.83
N GLN A 174 -3.46 -10.63 0.60
CA GLN A 174 -3.93 -11.83 -0.11
C GLN A 174 -4.91 -12.62 0.75
N ARG A 175 -4.64 -12.79 2.05
CA ARG A 175 -5.55 -13.42 3.01
C ARG A 175 -6.92 -12.73 3.04
N ILE A 176 -6.93 -11.39 3.16
CA ILE A 176 -8.18 -10.62 3.15
C ILE A 176 -8.90 -10.78 1.80
N GLN A 177 -8.17 -10.84 0.69
CA GLN A 177 -8.77 -11.08 -0.62
C GLN A 177 -9.44 -12.46 -0.71
N GLU A 178 -8.79 -13.51 -0.22
CA GLU A 178 -9.38 -14.85 -0.15
C GLU A 178 -10.65 -14.87 0.72
N ASP A 179 -10.66 -14.13 1.83
CA ASP A 179 -11.83 -14.04 2.70
C ASP A 179 -12.99 -13.26 2.06
N ILE A 180 -12.69 -12.20 1.29
CA ILE A 180 -13.69 -11.51 0.45
C ILE A 180 -14.28 -12.50 -0.58
N ASP A 181 -13.46 -13.30 -1.24
CA ASP A 181 -13.91 -14.26 -2.25
C ASP A 181 -14.77 -15.37 -1.61
N LYS A 182 -14.42 -15.84 -0.41
CA LYS A 182 -15.26 -16.75 0.39
C LYS A 182 -16.62 -16.12 0.71
N LYS A 183 -16.66 -14.83 1.09
CA LYS A 183 -17.94 -14.12 1.36
C LYS A 183 -18.78 -13.95 0.10
N ILE A 184 -18.15 -13.66 -1.05
CA ILE A 184 -18.83 -13.62 -2.35
C ILE A 184 -19.43 -14.99 -2.69
N TYR A 185 -18.67 -16.07 -2.47
CA TYR A 185 -19.16 -17.43 -2.68
C TYR A 185 -20.33 -17.77 -1.75
N GLN A 186 -20.23 -17.45 -0.46
CA GLN A 186 -21.31 -17.64 0.51
C GLN A 186 -22.59 -16.90 0.10
N LEU A 187 -22.48 -15.64 -0.33
CA LEU A 187 -23.62 -14.85 -0.82
C LEU A 187 -24.27 -15.45 -2.08
N LYS A 188 -23.47 -15.94 -3.02
CA LYS A 188 -23.95 -16.63 -4.24
C LYS A 188 -24.69 -17.91 -3.88
N ASN A 189 -24.09 -18.76 -3.05
CA ASN A 189 -24.68 -20.01 -2.61
C ASN A 189 -25.98 -19.79 -1.81
N LEU A 190 -25.99 -18.81 -0.90
CA LEU A 190 -27.17 -18.44 -0.12
C LEU A 190 -28.33 -18.01 -1.02
N SER A 191 -28.04 -17.21 -2.06
CA SER A 191 -29.02 -16.80 -3.06
C SER A 191 -29.56 -17.97 -3.88
N GLN A 192 -28.70 -18.94 -4.23
CA GLN A 192 -29.12 -20.16 -4.91
C GLN A 192 -30.01 -21.04 -4.01
N GLN A 193 -29.67 -21.19 -2.73
CA GLN A 193 -30.45 -21.99 -1.78
C GLN A 193 -31.84 -21.39 -1.51
N HIS A 194 -31.93 -20.05 -1.41
CA HIS A 194 -33.20 -19.36 -1.30
C HIS A 194 -34.07 -19.53 -2.56
N LYS A 195 -33.48 -19.46 -3.76
CA LYS A 195 -34.18 -19.78 -5.03
C LYS A 195 -34.72 -21.21 -5.08
N LEU A 196 -34.04 -22.15 -4.42
CA LEU A 196 -34.48 -23.54 -4.28
C LEU A 196 -35.45 -23.76 -3.11
N HIS A 197 -35.91 -22.69 -2.46
CA HIS A 197 -36.78 -22.73 -1.27
C HIS A 197 -36.22 -23.58 -0.11
N LYS A 198 -34.89 -23.73 -0.03
CA LYS A 198 -34.22 -24.50 1.03
C LYS A 198 -33.99 -23.70 2.31
N VAL A 199 -34.15 -22.38 2.24
CA VAL A 199 -33.93 -21.43 3.32
C VAL A 199 -35.13 -20.50 3.35
N ASP A 200 -35.64 -20.22 4.55
CA ASP A 200 -36.72 -19.25 4.76
C ASP A 200 -36.28 -17.82 4.45
N LYS A 201 -37.26 -16.98 4.11
CA LYS A 201 -37.00 -15.60 3.68
C LYS A 201 -36.31 -14.76 4.76
N ASP A 202 -36.73 -14.92 6.01
CA ASP A 202 -36.20 -14.13 7.13
C ASP A 202 -34.74 -14.52 7.45
N SER A 203 -34.42 -15.82 7.45
CA SER A 203 -33.05 -16.31 7.57
C SER A 203 -32.18 -15.92 6.37
N PHE A 204 -32.75 -15.91 5.16
CA PHE A 204 -32.04 -15.44 3.98
C PHE A 204 -31.65 -13.96 4.10
N GLU A 205 -32.60 -13.08 4.45
CA GLU A 205 -32.36 -11.64 4.56
C GLU A 205 -31.33 -11.33 5.65
N SER A 206 -31.46 -11.94 6.84
CA SER A 206 -30.53 -11.75 7.94
C SER A 206 -29.11 -12.24 7.63
N LEU A 207 -28.96 -13.44 7.05
CA LEU A 207 -27.65 -13.96 6.66
C LEU A 207 -27.02 -13.16 5.52
N ARG A 208 -27.83 -12.72 4.55
CA ARG A 208 -27.36 -11.91 3.43
C ARG A 208 -26.84 -10.56 3.92
N GLU A 209 -27.57 -9.90 4.81
CA GLU A 209 -27.14 -8.64 5.39
C GLU A 209 -25.85 -8.82 6.20
N LYS A 210 -25.77 -9.84 7.04
CA LYS A 210 -24.56 -10.16 7.80
C LYS A 210 -23.35 -10.38 6.90
N TYR A 211 -23.45 -11.23 5.87
CA TYR A 211 -22.33 -11.49 4.96
C TYR A 211 -21.96 -10.27 4.12
N LYS A 212 -22.94 -9.40 3.79
CA LYS A 212 -22.68 -8.15 3.09
C LYS A 212 -21.90 -7.17 3.98
N GLN A 213 -22.30 -7.01 5.24
CA GLN A 213 -21.60 -6.16 6.20
C GLN A 213 -20.17 -6.67 6.45
N GLU A 214 -19.98 -7.96 6.70
CA GLU A 214 -18.66 -8.57 6.89
C GLU A 214 -17.76 -8.36 5.65
N LYS A 215 -18.33 -8.54 4.45
CA LYS A 215 -17.61 -8.27 3.19
C LYS A 215 -17.21 -6.79 3.06
N GLU A 216 -18.09 -5.86 3.39
CA GLU A 216 -17.81 -4.41 3.32
C GLU A 216 -16.69 -4.00 4.29
N VAL A 217 -16.64 -4.60 5.47
CA VAL A 217 -15.54 -4.40 6.44
C VAL A 217 -14.21 -4.88 5.85
N LEU A 218 -14.17 -6.11 5.32
CA LEU A 218 -12.96 -6.67 4.70
C LEU A 218 -12.51 -5.85 3.48
N GLU A 219 -13.44 -5.40 2.63
CA GLU A 219 -13.11 -4.53 1.49
C GLU A 219 -12.52 -3.19 1.94
N THR A 220 -13.06 -2.62 3.01
CA THR A 220 -12.57 -1.35 3.57
C THR A 220 -11.17 -1.52 4.16
N GLU A 221 -10.94 -2.60 4.88
CA GLU A 221 -9.62 -2.96 5.41
C GLU A 221 -8.60 -3.15 4.28
N ARG A 222 -8.93 -3.96 3.27
CA ARG A 222 -8.07 -4.16 2.09
C ARG A 222 -7.73 -2.84 1.40
N LYS A 223 -8.72 -1.96 1.22
CA LYS A 223 -8.52 -0.62 0.63
C LYS A 223 -7.56 0.22 1.47
N ASN A 224 -7.75 0.26 2.79
CA ASN A 224 -6.88 1.02 3.69
C ASN A 224 -5.43 0.50 3.64
N LEU A 225 -5.23 -0.82 3.68
CA LEU A 225 -3.90 -1.43 3.56
C LEU A 225 -3.27 -1.09 2.20
N THR A 226 -4.01 -1.26 1.11
CA THR A 226 -3.53 -0.94 -0.25
C THR A 226 -3.13 0.54 -0.39
N VAL A 227 -3.90 1.46 0.20
CA VAL A 227 -3.58 2.89 0.20
C VAL A 227 -2.30 3.15 0.99
N GLY A 228 -2.19 2.58 2.20
CA GLY A 228 -1.00 2.71 3.03
C GLY A 228 0.26 2.17 2.34
N MET A 229 0.19 1.00 1.69
CA MET A 229 1.30 0.43 0.93
C MET A 229 1.71 1.34 -0.24
N LYS A 230 0.74 1.92 -0.95
CA LYS A 230 1.01 2.88 -2.03
C LYS A 230 1.68 4.16 -1.55
N LEU A 231 1.31 4.66 -0.36
CA LEU A 231 1.98 5.81 0.26
C LEU A 231 3.44 5.48 0.56
N TRP A 232 3.72 4.32 1.13
CA TRP A 232 5.10 3.91 1.40
C TRP A 232 5.91 3.68 0.11
N ILE A 233 5.31 3.09 -0.93
CA ILE A 233 5.94 2.99 -2.26
C ILE A 233 6.28 4.39 -2.81
N LYS A 234 5.40 5.38 -2.60
CA LYS A 234 5.63 6.76 -3.01
C LYS A 234 6.79 7.39 -2.24
N GLU A 235 6.87 7.17 -0.93
CA GLU A 235 8.01 7.61 -0.11
C GLU A 235 9.34 7.04 -0.62
N LEU A 236 9.40 5.73 -0.88
CA LEU A 236 10.60 5.10 -1.45
C LEU A 236 10.95 5.64 -2.83
N LYS A 237 9.95 5.99 -3.66
CA LYS A 237 10.19 6.63 -4.97
C LYS A 237 10.76 8.04 -4.83
N MET A 238 10.36 8.79 -3.79
CA MET A 238 10.95 10.10 -3.47
C MET A 238 12.39 9.93 -2.99
N GLU A 239 12.65 9.01 -2.06
CA GLU A 239 14.01 8.68 -1.58
C GLU A 239 14.93 8.26 -2.74
N LYS A 240 14.42 7.46 -3.69
CA LYS A 240 15.15 7.10 -4.92
C LYS A 240 15.53 8.34 -5.72
N ALA A 241 14.60 9.29 -5.90
CA ALA A 241 14.84 10.50 -6.67
C ALA A 241 15.87 11.40 -5.99
N GLU A 242 15.85 11.50 -4.67
CA GLU A 242 16.84 12.21 -3.86
C GLU A 242 18.23 11.60 -4.03
N LEU A 243 18.37 10.28 -3.86
CA LEU A 243 19.65 9.59 -4.08
C LEU A 243 20.16 9.75 -5.52
N GLN A 244 19.27 9.76 -6.51
CA GLN A 244 19.64 10.00 -7.90
C GLN A 244 20.14 11.43 -8.11
N SER A 245 19.53 12.42 -7.45
CA SER A 245 19.98 13.80 -7.46
C SER A 245 21.37 13.92 -6.83
N GLU A 246 21.59 13.31 -5.67
CA GLU A 246 22.90 13.26 -5.02
C GLU A 246 23.98 12.60 -5.88
N LYS A 247 23.65 11.48 -6.53
CA LYS A 247 24.55 10.82 -7.49
C LYS A 247 24.96 11.77 -8.62
N ASN A 248 24.00 12.52 -9.17
CA ASN A 248 24.26 13.49 -10.23
C ASN A 248 25.10 14.69 -9.73
N LEU A 249 24.87 15.15 -8.51
CA LEU A 249 25.70 16.18 -7.87
C LEU A 249 27.14 15.69 -7.67
N ASN A 250 27.33 14.45 -7.21
CA ASN A 250 28.65 13.83 -7.05
C ASN A 250 29.39 13.75 -8.40
N LYS A 251 28.67 13.43 -9.49
CA LYS A 251 29.21 13.48 -10.86
C LYS A 251 29.58 14.91 -11.28
N GLY A 252 28.75 15.89 -10.96
CA GLY A 252 29.04 17.32 -11.22
C GLY A 252 30.31 17.80 -10.50
N ARG A 253 30.46 17.45 -9.22
CA ARG A 253 31.65 17.78 -8.42
C ARG A 253 32.92 17.13 -8.95
N PHE A 254 32.83 15.89 -9.43
CA PHE A 254 33.97 15.24 -10.11
C PHE A 254 34.33 15.95 -11.41
N SER A 255 33.34 16.32 -12.25
CA SER A 255 33.57 17.12 -13.47
C SER A 255 34.20 18.49 -13.17
N ALA A 256 33.85 19.10 -12.04
CA ALA A 256 34.43 20.35 -11.55
C ALA A 256 35.82 20.18 -10.89
N LYS A 257 36.35 18.93 -10.83
CA LYS A 257 37.61 18.56 -10.17
C LYS A 257 37.65 18.86 -8.67
N GLU A 258 36.49 18.93 -8.02
CA GLU A 258 36.37 19.08 -6.56
C GLU A 258 36.54 17.74 -5.82
N LEU A 259 36.47 16.63 -6.54
CA LEU A 259 36.64 15.27 -6.03
C LEU A 259 37.77 14.56 -6.78
N SER A 260 38.59 13.81 -6.06
CA SER A 260 39.51 12.85 -6.67
C SER A 260 38.75 11.70 -7.33
N GLU A 261 39.39 11.07 -8.31
CA GLU A 261 38.83 9.92 -9.04
C GLU A 261 38.49 8.75 -8.11
N GLU A 262 39.39 8.41 -7.18
CA GLU A 262 39.17 7.35 -6.19
C GLU A 262 37.93 7.63 -5.32
N ASN A 263 37.77 8.87 -4.84
CA ASN A 263 36.63 9.27 -4.02
C ASN A 263 35.33 9.28 -4.82
N PHE A 264 35.38 9.71 -6.08
CA PHE A 264 34.23 9.68 -6.98
C PHE A 264 33.77 8.24 -7.23
N GLU A 265 34.69 7.33 -7.58
CA GLU A 265 34.37 5.93 -7.83
C GLU A 265 33.77 5.24 -6.62
N ALA A 266 34.35 5.43 -5.43
CA ALA A 266 33.88 4.83 -4.20
C ALA A 266 32.43 5.27 -3.89
N LYS A 267 32.17 6.59 -3.96
CA LYS A 267 30.81 7.14 -3.75
C LYS A 267 29.84 6.70 -4.83
N ASN A 268 30.27 6.65 -6.09
CA ASN A 268 29.40 6.23 -7.19
C ASN A 268 28.97 4.76 -7.05
N LYS A 269 29.89 3.88 -6.65
CA LYS A 269 29.59 2.47 -6.32
C LYS A 269 28.60 2.35 -5.16
N ASP A 270 28.77 3.17 -4.10
CA ASP A 270 27.82 3.20 -2.97
C ASP A 270 26.42 3.66 -3.41
N TYR A 271 26.31 4.75 -4.18
CA TYR A 271 25.03 5.20 -4.74
C TYR A 271 24.35 4.14 -5.60
N GLU A 272 25.10 3.41 -6.42
CA GLU A 272 24.56 2.33 -7.25
C GLU A 272 24.01 1.18 -6.41
N ILE A 273 24.68 0.82 -5.32
CA ILE A 273 24.18 -0.21 -4.39
C ILE A 273 22.91 0.28 -3.70
N LYS A 274 22.89 1.52 -3.19
CA LYS A 274 21.72 2.09 -2.52
C LYS A 274 20.51 2.17 -3.46
N LEU A 275 20.70 2.66 -4.68
CA LEU A 275 19.64 2.73 -5.69
C LEU A 275 19.09 1.34 -6.04
N LYS A 276 19.96 0.33 -6.20
CA LYS A 276 19.53 -1.07 -6.42
C LYS A 276 18.69 -1.61 -5.26
N LYS A 277 19.08 -1.31 -4.01
CA LYS A 277 18.31 -1.71 -2.81
C LYS A 277 16.94 -1.04 -2.78
N ILE A 278 16.85 0.26 -3.01
CA ILE A 278 15.55 0.95 -3.06
C ILE A 278 14.66 0.40 -4.17
N ASP A 279 15.24 0.13 -5.35
CA ASP A 279 14.48 -0.48 -6.46
C ASP A 279 13.94 -1.86 -6.11
N LEU A 280 14.72 -2.67 -5.40
CA LEU A 280 14.27 -3.98 -4.92
C LEU A 280 13.16 -3.84 -3.87
N LYS A 281 13.27 -2.88 -2.95
CA LYS A 281 12.21 -2.57 -1.97
C LYS A 281 10.92 -2.19 -2.68
N ILE A 282 10.97 -1.23 -3.61
CA ILE A 282 9.82 -0.77 -4.39
C ILE A 282 9.17 -1.96 -5.11
N LYS A 283 9.95 -2.79 -5.82
CA LYS A 283 9.42 -3.96 -6.53
C LYS A 283 8.75 -4.95 -5.59
N THR A 284 9.39 -5.26 -4.46
CA THR A 284 8.83 -6.16 -3.44
C THR A 284 7.48 -5.66 -2.95
N LEU A 285 7.37 -4.38 -2.63
CA LEU A 285 6.11 -3.80 -2.18
C LEU A 285 5.06 -3.75 -3.29
N GLU A 286 5.45 -3.44 -4.53
CA GLU A 286 4.56 -3.46 -5.68
C GLU A 286 3.99 -4.86 -5.95
N ASP A 287 4.79 -5.91 -5.75
CA ASP A 287 4.34 -7.30 -5.89
C ASP A 287 3.42 -7.73 -4.74
N LEU A 288 3.68 -7.32 -3.50
CA LEU A 288 2.79 -7.58 -2.36
C LEU A 288 1.45 -6.84 -2.42
N THR A 289 1.38 -5.76 -3.22
CA THR A 289 0.15 -4.95 -3.36
C THR A 289 -0.81 -5.50 -4.43
N LYS A 290 -0.36 -6.46 -5.26
CA LYS A 290 -1.18 -7.10 -6.30
C LYS A 290 -2.11 -8.15 -5.69
#